data_AF-A0A7H8N1C5-F1
#
_entry.id   AF-A0A7H8N1C5-F1
#
_cell.length_a   1.000
_cell.length_b   1.000
_cell.length_c   1.000
_cell.angle_alpha   90.00
_cell.angle_beta   90.00
_cell.angle_gamma   90.00
#
_symmetry.space_group_name_H-M   'P 1'
#
loop_
_entity.id
_entity.type
_entity.pdbx_description
1 polymer ?
#
loop_
_entity_poly.entity_id
_entity_poly.type
_entity_poly.pdbx_seq_one_letter_code
_entity_poly.pdbx_strand_id
1 'polypeptide(L)'
;MVQEQGSGGDGVVARQEARERKDRLKAEFGGRLRVLLDLTGLSSREFAQRYPAYKDSTVRKYTLGSNLPPWDFLHDLLTEVTRRTDDPAGPHRRTELFTAYRQVLIDTGADVRGSDQNSLLLRLLDGEEALARLGDELSQVRTRENQLRTDLTDLEEQIRRAGTPTSGAGAADRKRELEEESRLLAVRRSALVERRSRLTTELDTCRTQLAALEDTATESGLVPVTTTGGAGQDQTGTLPPVPPQPPRLGAGGQPGPKKPGRRRAAALIGGAVAVVLLAGGGAAVGIWAAGPHDTTGKNTTPAPAPTTPVPDPTTTEPATPTPSTAPPTTAEPSTTNTSDPPAAPPAAGAQSLVTDLPAFEDDGYLSGPQTVNLREYSDALRVPDSLSCETVATWQLDRTYTTLVTHLGITDDSPTYSAADFTITIDGKTGFQRTMKVGQTAEKATIDITGAFRITLTTDTCDGGNAAWLNPTISK
;
A
#
# COMPACT_ATOMS: atom_id res chain seq x y z
N MET A 1 26.07 -28.90 -55.63
CA MET A 1 25.00 -29.59 -54.88
C MET A 1 25.63 -30.21 -53.65
N VAL A 2 25.57 -29.52 -52.51
CA VAL A 2 25.87 -30.10 -51.20
C VAL A 2 24.65 -29.78 -50.33
N GLN A 3 24.05 -30.84 -49.81
CA GLN A 3 22.81 -30.86 -49.04
C GLN A 3 23.11 -30.39 -47.61
N GLU A 4 22.57 -29.25 -47.21
CA GLU A 4 22.38 -28.90 -45.80
C GLU A 4 21.07 -29.55 -45.32
N GLN A 5 21.18 -30.75 -44.74
CA GLN A 5 20.12 -31.39 -43.96
C GLN A 5 20.71 -31.75 -42.60
N GLY A 6 20.61 -30.84 -41.62
CA GLY A 6 21.19 -31.10 -40.31
C GLY A 6 21.01 -30.04 -39.23
N SER A 7 19.90 -29.28 -39.21
CA SER A 7 19.70 -28.22 -38.18
C SER A 7 18.29 -28.18 -37.56
N GLY A 8 17.46 -29.21 -37.74
CA GLY A 8 16.08 -29.22 -37.24
C GLY A 8 15.87 -29.80 -35.83
N GLY A 9 16.77 -30.66 -35.35
CA GLY A 9 16.57 -31.43 -34.11
C GLY A 9 16.92 -30.66 -32.82
N ASP A 10 18.04 -29.94 -32.82
CA ASP A 10 18.57 -29.28 -31.61
C ASP A 10 17.63 -28.19 -31.06
N GLY A 11 16.89 -27.53 -31.95
CA GLY A 11 15.94 -26.48 -31.54
C GLY A 11 14.73 -27.01 -30.77
N VAL A 12 14.32 -28.27 -30.97
CA VAL A 12 13.17 -28.86 -30.27
C VAL A 12 13.56 -29.26 -28.85
N VAL A 13 14.74 -29.88 -28.68
CA VAL A 13 15.28 -30.28 -27.37
C VAL A 13 15.51 -29.06 -26.50
N ALA A 14 16.19 -28.02 -27.02
CA ALA A 14 16.44 -26.79 -26.26
C ALA A 14 15.14 -26.07 -25.84
N ARG A 15 14.09 -26.09 -26.68
CA ARG A 15 12.77 -25.54 -26.32
C ARG A 15 12.07 -26.36 -25.25
N GLN A 16 12.23 -27.68 -25.27
CA GLN A 16 11.66 -28.56 -24.25
C GLN A 16 12.35 -28.35 -22.90
N GLU A 17 13.68 -28.35 -22.86
CA GLU A 17 14.46 -28.07 -21.65
C GLU A 17 14.13 -26.69 -21.06
N ALA A 18 13.98 -25.67 -21.92
CA ALA A 18 13.56 -24.34 -21.48
C ALA A 18 12.14 -24.34 -20.87
N ARG A 19 11.20 -25.12 -21.41
CA ARG A 19 9.85 -25.26 -20.83
C ARG A 19 9.89 -25.99 -19.49
N GLU A 20 10.61 -27.12 -19.42
CA GLU A 20 10.76 -27.89 -18.19
C GLU A 20 11.42 -27.07 -17.08
N ARG A 21 12.42 -26.25 -17.41
CA ARG A 21 13.05 -25.32 -16.47
C ARG A 21 12.04 -24.28 -15.97
N LYS A 22 11.24 -23.68 -16.85
CA LYS A 22 10.19 -22.71 -16.46
C LYS A 22 9.16 -23.36 -15.54
N ASP A 23 8.69 -24.55 -15.86
CA ASP A 23 7.69 -25.26 -15.07
C ASP A 23 8.24 -25.65 -13.69
N ARG A 24 9.51 -26.03 -13.61
CA ARG A 24 10.20 -26.27 -12.33
C ARG A 24 10.26 -25.03 -11.45
N LEU A 25 10.65 -23.88 -12.01
CA LEU A 25 10.70 -22.61 -11.25
C LEU A 25 9.33 -22.20 -10.73
N LYS A 26 8.28 -22.35 -11.55
CA LYS A 26 6.90 -22.07 -11.11
C LYS A 26 6.46 -23.02 -10.01
N ALA A 27 6.77 -24.33 -10.11
CA ALA A 27 6.46 -25.32 -9.09
C ALA A 27 7.15 -25.02 -7.76
N GLU A 28 8.44 -24.66 -7.80
CA GLU A 28 9.20 -24.24 -6.61
C GLU A 28 8.58 -22.99 -5.96
N PHE A 29 8.16 -22.00 -6.76
CA PHE A 29 7.45 -20.83 -6.25
C PHE A 29 6.08 -21.18 -5.66
N GLY A 30 5.29 -22.03 -6.34
CA GLY A 30 4.01 -22.52 -5.84
C GLY A 30 4.14 -23.22 -4.48
N GLY A 31 5.21 -23.99 -4.28
CA GLY A 31 5.57 -24.58 -2.99
C GLY A 31 5.72 -23.53 -1.88
N ARG A 32 6.36 -22.38 -2.16
CA ARG A 32 6.46 -21.26 -1.21
C ARG A 32 5.12 -20.64 -0.90
N LEU A 33 4.27 -20.44 -1.92
CA LEU A 33 2.92 -19.91 -1.73
C LEU A 33 2.06 -20.85 -0.87
N ARG A 34 2.22 -22.16 -1.03
CA ARG A 34 1.55 -23.14 -0.18
C ARG A 34 1.94 -22.98 1.29
N VAL A 35 3.23 -22.84 1.58
CA VAL A 35 3.71 -22.59 2.96
C VAL A 35 3.08 -21.32 3.54
N LEU A 36 3.02 -20.23 2.76
CA LEU A 36 2.37 -19.00 3.18
C LEU A 36 0.87 -19.18 3.43
N LEU A 37 0.17 -19.91 2.55
CA LEU A 37 -1.24 -20.22 2.75
C LEU A 37 -1.45 -21.04 4.03
N ASP A 38 -0.60 -22.03 4.29
CA ASP A 38 -0.65 -22.83 5.52
C ASP A 38 -0.42 -21.97 6.78
N LEU A 39 0.45 -20.95 6.71
CA LEU A 39 0.66 -19.98 7.80
C LEU A 39 -0.57 -19.12 8.09
N THR A 40 -1.46 -18.89 7.10
CA THR A 40 -2.75 -18.27 7.38
C THR A 40 -3.70 -19.21 8.15
N GLY A 41 -3.42 -20.51 8.20
CA GLY A 41 -4.35 -21.49 8.74
C GLY A 41 -5.67 -21.56 7.97
N LEU A 42 -5.71 -21.06 6.73
CA LEU A 42 -6.85 -21.19 5.82
C LEU A 42 -6.55 -22.26 4.78
N SER A 43 -7.56 -23.07 4.46
CA SER A 43 -7.55 -23.86 3.23
C SER A 43 -7.72 -22.99 2.00
N SER A 44 -7.33 -23.48 0.81
CA SER A 44 -7.54 -22.77 -0.46
C SER A 44 -9.01 -22.38 -0.69
N ARG A 45 -9.94 -23.21 -0.22
CA ARG A 45 -11.38 -22.95 -0.31
C ARG A 45 -11.83 -21.83 0.62
N GLU A 46 -11.36 -21.82 1.87
CA GLU A 46 -11.69 -20.76 2.83
C GLU A 46 -11.06 -19.42 2.41
N PHE A 47 -9.84 -19.45 1.87
CA PHE A 47 -9.20 -18.28 1.29
C PHE A 47 -10.05 -17.72 0.14
N ALA A 48 -10.47 -18.56 -0.82
CA ALA A 48 -11.36 -18.15 -1.92
C ALA A 48 -12.74 -17.65 -1.45
N GLN A 49 -13.26 -18.15 -0.32
CA GLN A 49 -14.50 -17.63 0.27
C GLN A 49 -14.30 -16.23 0.87
N ARG A 50 -13.14 -15.97 1.46
CA ARG A 50 -12.80 -14.68 2.06
C ARG A 50 -12.43 -13.63 1.01
N TYR A 51 -11.86 -14.07 -0.11
CA TYR A 51 -11.49 -13.24 -1.25
C TYR A 51 -12.21 -13.73 -2.51
N PRO A 52 -13.49 -13.32 -2.72
CA PRO A 52 -14.34 -13.83 -3.79
C PRO A 52 -13.82 -13.57 -5.21
N ALA A 53 -12.84 -12.66 -5.36
CA ALA A 53 -12.12 -12.43 -6.60
C ALA A 53 -11.42 -13.71 -7.12
N TYR A 54 -11.08 -14.65 -6.23
CA TYR A 54 -10.37 -15.89 -6.59
C TYR A 54 -11.26 -17.13 -6.45
N LYS A 55 -11.24 -18.00 -7.46
CA LYS A 55 -11.87 -19.32 -7.38
C LYS A 55 -10.93 -20.30 -6.65
N ASP A 56 -11.47 -21.25 -5.87
CA ASP A 56 -10.66 -22.29 -5.19
C ASP A 56 -9.72 -23.03 -6.17
N SER A 57 -10.22 -23.35 -7.36
CA SER A 57 -9.41 -23.98 -8.41
C SER A 57 -8.23 -23.12 -8.85
N THR A 58 -8.40 -21.80 -8.89
CA THR A 58 -7.36 -20.82 -9.25
C THR A 58 -6.31 -20.72 -8.13
N VAL A 59 -6.73 -20.64 -6.87
CA VAL A 59 -5.83 -20.64 -5.70
C VAL A 59 -4.97 -21.91 -5.68
N ARG A 60 -5.57 -23.07 -6.00
CA ARG A 60 -4.83 -24.34 -6.11
C ARG A 60 -3.82 -24.33 -7.25
N LYS A 61 -4.15 -23.75 -8.41
CA LYS A 61 -3.22 -23.60 -9.54
C LYS A 61 -1.99 -22.77 -9.16
N TYR A 62 -2.19 -21.69 -8.40
CA TYR A 62 -1.07 -20.86 -7.91
C TYR A 62 -0.19 -21.61 -6.91
N THR A 63 -0.79 -22.26 -5.91
CA THR A 63 -0.04 -23.03 -4.90
C THR A 63 0.56 -24.34 -5.42
N LEU A 64 0.12 -24.83 -6.58
CA LEU A 64 0.78 -25.92 -7.30
C LEU A 64 1.88 -25.43 -8.25
N GLY A 65 1.95 -24.12 -8.50
CA GLY A 65 2.88 -23.55 -9.46
C GLY A 65 2.55 -23.87 -10.92
N SER A 66 1.30 -24.23 -11.23
CA SER A 66 0.89 -24.39 -12.63
C SER A 66 0.76 -23.03 -13.33
N ASN A 67 0.30 -22.02 -12.57
CA ASN A 67 0.20 -20.63 -13.00
C ASN A 67 0.89 -19.72 -11.97
N LEU A 68 1.44 -18.60 -12.44
CA LEU A 68 1.87 -17.54 -11.54
C LEU A 68 0.63 -16.72 -11.11
N PRO A 69 0.51 -16.37 -9.82
CA PRO A 69 -0.59 -15.55 -9.35
C PRO A 69 -0.48 -14.09 -9.83
N PRO A 70 -1.61 -13.38 -9.97
CA PRO A 70 -1.59 -11.94 -10.12
C PRO A 70 -1.06 -11.27 -8.84
N TRP A 71 -0.71 -10.00 -8.96
CA TRP A 71 -0.19 -9.19 -7.86
C TRP A 71 -1.13 -9.17 -6.64
N ASP A 72 -2.42 -8.91 -6.86
CA ASP A 72 -3.41 -8.75 -5.80
C ASP A 72 -3.52 -10.02 -4.94
N PHE A 73 -3.35 -11.20 -5.54
CA PHE A 73 -3.35 -12.46 -4.81
C PHE A 73 -2.18 -12.56 -3.83
N LEU A 74 -0.97 -12.14 -4.24
CA LEU A 74 0.20 -12.16 -3.35
C LEU A 74 0.02 -11.17 -2.19
N HIS A 75 -0.54 -9.99 -2.49
CA HIS A 75 -0.84 -8.99 -1.48
C HIS A 75 -1.86 -9.49 -0.47
N ASP A 76 -3.00 -10.01 -0.93
CA ASP A 76 -4.05 -10.57 -0.07
C ASP A 76 -3.54 -11.73 0.79
N LEU A 77 -2.73 -12.61 0.21
CA LEU A 77 -2.12 -13.73 0.94
C LEU A 77 -1.21 -13.23 2.07
N LEU A 78 -0.31 -12.29 1.77
CA LEU A 78 0.60 -11.73 2.77
C LEU A 78 -0.14 -10.92 3.85
N THR A 79 -1.18 -10.19 3.47
CA THR A 79 -2.05 -9.47 4.41
C THR A 79 -2.72 -10.43 5.38
N GLU A 80 -3.23 -11.56 4.88
CA GLU A 80 -3.86 -12.57 5.74
C GLU A 80 -2.84 -13.31 6.62
N VAL A 81 -1.61 -13.56 6.14
CA VAL A 81 -0.51 -14.09 6.96
C VAL A 81 -0.21 -13.13 8.11
N THR A 82 0.00 -11.85 7.79
CA THR A 82 0.33 -10.81 8.77
C THR A 82 -0.77 -10.69 9.83
N ARG A 83 -2.03 -10.70 9.39
CA ARG A 83 -3.22 -10.59 10.27
C ARG A 83 -3.32 -11.72 11.30
N ARG A 84 -2.76 -12.90 11.02
CA ARG A 84 -2.97 -14.10 11.85
C ARG A 84 -1.77 -14.55 12.65
N THR A 85 -0.58 -14.18 12.22
CA THR A 85 0.65 -14.66 12.86
C THR A 85 1.23 -13.64 13.85
N ASP A 86 0.73 -12.39 13.89
CA ASP A 86 1.32 -11.27 14.65
C ASP A 86 2.86 -11.22 14.49
N ASP A 87 3.34 -11.63 13.32
CA ASP A 87 4.73 -12.04 13.17
C ASP A 87 5.63 -10.83 12.94
N PRO A 88 6.59 -10.56 13.83
CA PRO A 88 7.53 -9.45 13.66
C PRO A 88 8.40 -9.59 12.40
N ALA A 89 8.57 -10.79 11.85
CA ALA A 89 9.28 -11.06 10.60
C ALA A 89 8.40 -10.91 9.34
N GLY A 90 7.13 -10.52 9.48
CA GLY A 90 6.22 -10.25 8.35
C GLY A 90 6.82 -9.36 7.25
N PRO A 91 7.43 -8.20 7.59
CA PRO A 91 8.07 -7.33 6.60
C PRO A 91 9.22 -8.01 5.84
N HIS A 92 10.07 -8.78 6.53
CA HIS A 92 11.18 -9.49 5.89
C HIS A 92 10.68 -10.57 4.93
N ARG A 93 9.70 -11.39 5.34
CA ARG A 93 9.12 -12.42 4.46
C ARG A 93 8.42 -11.83 3.24
N ARG A 94 7.79 -10.67 3.40
CA ARG A 94 7.22 -9.92 2.29
C ARG A 94 8.32 -9.57 1.27
N THR A 95 9.43 -8.99 1.70
CA THR A 95 10.56 -8.65 0.83
C THR A 95 11.18 -9.89 0.17
N GLU A 96 11.35 -10.99 0.90
CA GLU A 96 11.87 -12.25 0.36
C GLU A 96 10.95 -12.85 -0.70
N LEU A 97 9.63 -12.89 -0.44
CA LEU A 97 8.65 -13.40 -1.39
C LEU A 97 8.66 -12.56 -2.67
N PHE A 98 8.70 -11.24 -2.55
CA PHE A 98 8.73 -10.35 -3.71
C PHE A 98 10.01 -10.48 -4.51
N THR A 99 11.16 -10.58 -3.85
CA THR A 99 12.44 -10.82 -4.52
C THR A 99 12.40 -12.15 -5.29
N ALA A 100 11.86 -13.20 -4.67
CA ALA A 100 11.71 -14.50 -5.31
C ALA A 100 10.73 -14.46 -6.48
N TYR A 101 9.60 -13.77 -6.33
CA TYR A 101 8.59 -13.64 -7.38
C TYR A 101 9.13 -12.88 -8.60
N ARG A 102 9.81 -11.75 -8.35
CA ARG A 102 10.52 -10.98 -9.37
C ARG A 102 11.49 -11.84 -10.17
N GLN A 103 12.30 -12.62 -9.47
CA GLN A 103 13.30 -13.49 -10.10
C GLN A 103 12.62 -14.56 -10.97
N VAL A 104 11.54 -15.17 -10.50
CA VAL A 104 10.76 -16.14 -11.28
C VAL A 104 10.16 -15.51 -12.54
N LEU A 105 9.66 -14.28 -12.47
CA LEU A 105 9.17 -13.57 -13.66
C LEU A 105 10.30 -13.40 -14.69
N ILE A 106 11.46 -12.89 -14.26
CA ILE A 106 12.63 -12.70 -15.14
C ILE A 106 13.09 -14.04 -15.75
N ASP A 107 13.23 -15.08 -14.93
CA ASP A 107 13.69 -16.39 -15.39
C ASP A 107 12.67 -17.11 -16.30
N THR A 108 11.38 -16.77 -16.17
CA THR A 108 10.34 -17.24 -17.09
C THR A 108 10.26 -16.42 -18.38
N GLY A 109 11.09 -15.38 -18.51
CA GLY A 109 11.28 -14.57 -19.72
C GLY A 109 10.51 -13.26 -19.71
N ALA A 110 10.08 -12.76 -18.54
CA ALA A 110 9.53 -11.41 -18.43
C ALA A 110 10.58 -10.36 -18.76
N ASP A 111 10.18 -9.34 -19.50
CA ASP A 111 10.99 -8.16 -19.83
C ASP A 111 10.28 -6.92 -19.28
N VAL A 112 11.03 -5.99 -18.69
CA VAL A 112 10.50 -4.70 -18.24
C VAL A 112 9.86 -3.88 -19.38
N ARG A 113 10.16 -4.21 -20.64
CA ARG A 113 9.52 -3.59 -21.83
C ARG A 113 8.49 -4.48 -22.52
N GLY A 114 8.34 -5.74 -22.10
CA GLY A 114 7.44 -6.69 -22.74
C GLY A 114 5.97 -6.38 -22.44
N SER A 115 5.07 -6.75 -23.35
CA SER A 115 3.62 -6.56 -23.21
C SER A 115 2.86 -7.84 -22.84
N ASP A 116 3.55 -8.97 -22.68
CA ASP A 116 2.94 -10.20 -22.20
C ASP A 116 2.60 -10.12 -20.70
N GLN A 117 1.78 -11.06 -20.24
CA GLN A 117 1.30 -11.09 -18.86
C GLN A 117 2.44 -11.07 -17.83
N ASN A 118 3.54 -11.81 -18.03
CA ASN A 118 4.63 -11.86 -17.06
C ASN A 118 5.40 -10.53 -17.03
N SER A 119 5.61 -9.92 -18.19
CA SER A 119 6.23 -8.61 -18.32
C SER A 119 5.40 -7.47 -17.69
N LEU A 120 4.07 -7.54 -17.82
CA LEU A 120 3.15 -6.62 -17.13
C LEU A 120 3.21 -6.80 -15.62
N LEU A 121 3.21 -8.05 -15.12
CA LEU A 121 3.36 -8.34 -13.69
C LEU A 121 4.69 -7.84 -13.14
N LEU A 122 5.79 -7.98 -13.90
CA LEU A 122 7.10 -7.45 -13.51
C LEU A 122 7.09 -5.93 -13.40
N ARG A 123 6.47 -5.23 -14.37
CA ARG A 123 6.33 -3.77 -14.32
C ARG A 123 5.46 -3.29 -13.16
N LEU A 124 4.37 -4.00 -12.85
CA LEU A 124 3.55 -3.71 -11.68
C LEU A 124 4.36 -3.84 -10.40
N LEU A 125 5.13 -4.93 -10.27
CA LEU A 125 5.97 -5.18 -9.10
C LEU A 125 7.04 -4.09 -8.91
N ASP A 126 7.83 -3.80 -9.95
CA ASP A 126 8.89 -2.80 -9.89
C ASP A 126 8.32 -1.38 -9.69
N GLY A 127 7.15 -1.10 -10.27
CA GLY A 127 6.47 0.18 -10.15
C GLY A 127 5.87 0.42 -8.77
N GLU A 128 5.30 -0.60 -8.13
CA GLU A 128 4.80 -0.45 -6.75
C GLU A 128 5.93 -0.26 -5.74
N GLU A 129 7.06 -0.94 -5.91
CA GLU A 129 8.26 -0.69 -5.10
C GLU A 129 8.77 0.74 -5.31
N ALA A 130 8.78 1.22 -6.56
CA ALA A 130 9.15 2.60 -6.87
C ALA A 130 8.17 3.62 -6.27
N LEU A 131 6.86 3.33 -6.25
CA LEU A 131 5.87 4.19 -5.56
C LEU A 131 6.12 4.25 -4.05
N ALA A 132 6.41 3.11 -3.41
CA ALA A 132 6.73 3.07 -1.99
C ALA A 132 7.97 3.94 -1.68
N ARG A 133 9.04 3.80 -2.46
CA ARG A 133 10.25 4.63 -2.32
C ARG A 133 9.96 6.12 -2.51
N LEU A 134 9.12 6.48 -3.50
CA LEU A 134 8.71 7.88 -3.70
C LEU A 134 7.90 8.41 -2.52
N GLY A 135 7.06 7.58 -1.90
CA GLY A 135 6.33 7.91 -0.67
C GLY A 135 7.27 8.23 0.49
N ASP A 136 8.28 7.38 0.70
CA ASP A 136 9.31 7.59 1.73
C ASP A 136 10.11 8.88 1.48
N GLU A 137 10.52 9.13 0.24
CA GLU A 137 11.23 10.36 -0.13
C GLU A 137 10.37 11.61 0.09
N LEU A 138 9.07 11.57 -0.26
CA LEU A 138 8.15 12.67 -0.01
C LEU A 138 7.96 12.92 1.49
N SER A 139 7.88 11.86 2.30
CA SER A 139 7.80 11.97 3.76
C SER A 139 9.05 12.63 4.36
N GLN A 140 10.23 12.27 3.87
CA GLN A 140 11.49 12.91 4.28
C GLN A 140 11.54 14.38 3.89
N VAL A 141 11.11 14.73 2.66
CA VAL A 141 11.04 16.13 2.22
C VAL A 141 10.07 16.93 3.10
N ARG A 142 8.88 16.40 3.40
CA ARG A 142 7.91 17.04 4.31
C ARG A 142 8.48 17.25 5.71
N THR A 143 9.18 16.25 6.25
CA THR A 143 9.84 16.34 7.55
C THR A 143 10.89 17.45 7.56
N ARG A 144 11.69 17.56 6.50
CA ARG A 144 12.69 18.63 6.37
C ARG A 144 12.05 20.01 6.19
N GLU A 145 10.99 20.13 5.39
CA GLU A 145 10.23 21.38 5.23
C GLU A 145 9.66 21.85 6.58
N ASN A 146 9.11 20.94 7.38
CA ASN A 146 8.60 21.26 8.71
C ASN A 146 9.73 21.71 9.65
N GLN A 147 10.89 21.03 9.63
CA GLN A 147 12.06 21.45 10.40
C GLN A 147 12.53 22.86 10.01
N LEU A 148 12.62 23.18 8.72
CA LEU A 148 13.02 24.52 8.26
C LEU A 148 12.04 25.60 8.70
N ARG A 149 10.74 25.28 8.76
CA ARG A 149 9.72 26.22 9.26
C ARG A 149 9.94 26.52 10.76
N THR A 150 10.27 25.51 11.56
CA THR A 150 10.63 25.69 12.97
C THR A 150 11.92 26.50 13.10
N ASP A 151 12.96 26.17 12.34
CA ASP A 151 14.26 26.87 12.37
C ASP A 151 14.11 28.36 11.98
N LEU A 152 13.28 28.67 10.98
CA LEU A 152 12.95 30.03 10.59
C LEU A 152 12.22 30.79 11.70
N THR A 153 11.24 30.16 12.34
CA THR A 153 10.47 30.76 13.43
C THR A 153 11.37 31.06 14.64
N ASP A 154 12.24 30.11 14.99
CA ASP A 154 13.21 30.27 16.08
C ASP A 154 14.24 31.37 15.77
N LEU A 155 14.71 31.45 14.53
CA LEU A 155 15.64 32.51 14.10
C LEU A 155 14.96 33.90 14.16
N GLU A 156 13.71 34.01 13.75
CA GLU A 156 12.95 35.27 13.85
C GLU A 156 12.69 35.69 15.29
N GLU A 157 12.42 34.74 16.18
CA GLU A 157 12.30 34.98 17.62
C GLU A 157 13.64 35.44 18.23
N GLN A 158 14.76 34.84 17.83
CA GLN A 158 16.10 35.26 18.25
C GLN A 158 16.42 36.69 17.80
N ILE A 159 16.12 37.03 16.54
CA ILE A 159 16.28 38.38 16.01
C ILE A 159 15.46 39.38 16.83
N ARG A 160 14.21 39.02 17.16
CA ARG A 160 13.31 39.87 17.96
C ARG A 160 13.85 40.10 19.37
N ARG A 161 14.40 39.06 20.02
CA ARG A 161 14.99 39.15 21.37
C ARG A 161 16.30 39.93 21.40
N ALA A 162 17.11 39.83 20.35
CA ALA A 162 18.44 40.46 20.32
C ALA A 162 18.36 42.00 20.32
N GLY A 163 17.25 42.60 19.87
CA GLY A 163 16.91 44.02 20.07
C GLY A 163 17.90 45.05 19.51
N THR A 164 19.01 44.64 18.88
CA THR A 164 20.11 45.51 18.46
C THR A 164 20.60 45.18 17.04
N PRO A 165 20.81 46.21 16.19
CA PRO A 165 21.09 46.04 14.76
C PRO A 165 22.50 45.51 14.44
N THR A 166 23.41 45.43 15.41
CA THR A 166 24.81 45.00 15.21
C THR A 166 24.97 43.48 15.10
N SER A 167 23.98 42.69 15.50
CA SER A 167 23.89 41.24 15.25
C SER A 167 23.25 40.88 13.89
N GLY A 168 22.84 41.88 13.10
CA GLY A 168 21.90 41.70 11.99
C GLY A 168 22.46 41.05 10.72
N ALA A 169 23.76 41.15 10.44
CA ALA A 169 24.31 40.63 9.18
C ALA A 169 24.28 39.10 9.12
N GLY A 170 24.81 38.41 10.14
CA GLY A 170 24.83 36.94 10.16
C GLY A 170 23.44 36.30 10.26
N ALA A 171 22.51 36.93 11.00
CA ALA A 171 21.14 36.45 11.10
C ALA A 171 20.36 36.62 9.79
N ALA A 172 20.59 37.72 9.07
CA ALA A 172 19.99 37.95 7.75
C ALA A 172 20.52 36.96 6.70
N ASP A 173 21.82 36.68 6.70
CA ASP A 173 22.42 35.69 5.81
C ASP A 173 21.90 34.29 6.10
N ARG A 174 21.79 33.90 7.39
CA ARG A 174 21.21 32.62 7.79
C ARG A 174 19.73 32.50 7.40
N LYS A 175 18.96 33.58 7.50
CA LYS A 175 17.56 33.61 7.06
C LYS A 175 17.46 33.36 5.54
N ARG A 176 18.29 34.04 4.74
CA ARG A 176 18.33 33.82 3.28
C ARG A 176 18.70 32.38 2.92
N GLU A 177 19.65 31.78 3.64
CA GLU A 177 20.04 30.38 3.44
C GLU A 177 18.88 29.42 3.70
N LEU A 178 18.14 29.61 4.81
CA LEU A 178 16.96 28.79 5.13
C LEU A 178 15.81 28.98 4.13
N GLU A 179 15.59 30.21 3.66
CA GLU A 179 14.60 30.51 2.61
C GLU A 179 14.97 29.86 1.27
N GLU A 180 16.25 29.89 0.89
CA GLU A 180 16.75 29.23 -0.31
C GLU A 180 16.63 27.70 -0.20
N GLU A 181 16.96 27.11 0.95
CA GLU A 181 16.78 25.68 1.19
C GLU A 181 15.29 25.28 1.09
N SER A 182 14.39 26.06 1.68
CA SER A 182 12.94 25.87 1.58
C SER A 182 12.46 25.89 0.12
N ARG A 183 12.97 26.84 -0.68
CA ARG A 183 12.66 26.92 -2.12
C ARG A 183 13.15 25.67 -2.89
N LEU A 184 14.34 25.17 -2.59
CA LEU A 184 14.88 23.96 -3.21
C LEU A 184 14.06 22.71 -2.84
N LEU A 185 13.64 22.59 -1.58
CA LEU A 185 12.76 21.50 -1.13
C LEU A 185 11.40 21.54 -1.81
N ALA A 186 10.81 22.72 -1.96
CA ALA A 186 9.53 22.87 -2.66
C ALA A 186 9.62 22.40 -4.12
N VAL A 187 10.71 22.73 -4.82
CA VAL A 187 10.96 22.24 -6.19
C VAL A 187 11.13 20.72 -6.21
N ARG A 188 11.91 20.16 -5.26
CA ARG A 188 12.10 18.70 -5.14
C ARG A 188 10.77 17.99 -4.86
N ARG A 189 9.94 18.52 -3.97
CA ARG A 189 8.62 17.98 -3.64
C ARG A 189 7.74 17.92 -4.89
N SER A 190 7.64 19.02 -5.65
CA SER A 190 6.86 19.06 -6.88
C SER A 190 7.33 18.02 -7.90
N ALA A 191 8.65 17.86 -8.08
CA ALA A 191 9.21 16.84 -8.97
C ALA A 191 8.90 15.40 -8.51
N LEU A 192 8.94 15.12 -7.20
CA LEU A 192 8.58 13.82 -6.65
C LEU A 192 7.08 13.53 -6.81
N VAL A 193 6.22 14.53 -6.58
CA VAL A 193 4.76 14.40 -6.80
C VAL A 193 4.45 14.12 -8.26
N GLU A 194 5.04 14.85 -9.20
CA GLU A 194 4.85 14.61 -10.64
C GLU A 194 5.30 13.20 -11.03
N ARG A 195 6.46 12.76 -10.53
CA ARG A 195 6.98 11.41 -10.78
C ARG A 195 6.06 10.34 -10.20
N ARG A 196 5.52 10.53 -9.00
CA ARG A 196 4.54 9.63 -8.38
C ARG A 196 3.27 9.54 -9.23
N SER A 197 2.70 10.67 -9.64
CA SER A 197 1.50 10.73 -10.47
C SER A 197 1.68 9.97 -11.78
N ARG A 198 2.78 10.23 -12.50
CA ARG A 198 3.11 9.52 -13.75
C ARG A 198 3.21 8.01 -13.56
N LEU A 199 3.89 7.58 -12.49
CA LEU A 199 4.06 6.16 -12.19
C LEU A 199 2.72 5.49 -11.85
N THR A 200 1.85 6.15 -11.06
CA THR A 200 0.50 5.64 -10.79
C THR A 200 -0.27 5.41 -12.09
N THR A 201 -0.28 6.37 -13.02
CA THR A 201 -0.95 6.23 -14.32
C THR A 201 -0.38 5.07 -15.15
N GLU A 202 0.95 4.89 -15.14
CA GLU A 202 1.60 3.77 -15.82
C GLU A 202 1.16 2.41 -15.23
N LEU A 203 1.05 2.31 -13.91
CA LEU A 203 0.60 1.08 -13.25
C LEU A 203 -0.87 0.79 -13.50
N ASP A 204 -1.74 1.79 -13.49
CA ASP A 204 -3.16 1.60 -13.81
C ASP A 204 -3.36 1.16 -15.25
N THR A 205 -2.54 1.68 -16.17
CA THR A 205 -2.50 1.19 -17.56
C THR A 205 -2.09 -0.28 -17.61
N CYS A 206 -1.07 -0.68 -16.83
CA CYS A 206 -0.63 -2.08 -16.77
C CYS A 206 -1.72 -3.00 -16.19
N ARG A 207 -2.43 -2.58 -15.13
CA ARG A 207 -3.56 -3.32 -14.55
C ARG A 207 -4.68 -3.51 -15.56
N THR A 208 -5.03 -2.47 -16.30
CA THR A 208 -6.06 -2.51 -17.34
C THR A 208 -5.70 -3.49 -18.46
N GLN A 209 -4.44 -3.46 -18.92
CA GLN A 209 -3.95 -4.40 -19.93
C GLN A 209 -3.96 -5.85 -19.43
N LEU A 210 -3.60 -6.06 -18.16
CA LEU A 210 -3.60 -7.39 -17.57
C LEU A 210 -5.03 -7.96 -17.46
N ALA A 211 -6.00 -7.15 -17.03
CA ALA A 211 -7.41 -7.54 -17.00
C ALA A 211 -7.93 -7.93 -18.40
N ALA A 212 -7.58 -7.16 -19.43
CA ALA A 212 -7.96 -7.49 -20.82
C ALA A 212 -7.35 -8.83 -21.32
N LEU A 213 -6.12 -9.16 -20.92
CA LEU A 213 -5.50 -10.45 -21.24
C LEU A 213 -6.19 -11.62 -20.53
N GLU A 214 -6.70 -11.41 -19.31
CA GLU A 214 -7.42 -12.44 -18.56
C GLU A 214 -8.82 -12.72 -19.13
N ASP A 215 -9.52 -11.68 -19.59
CA ASP A 215 -10.83 -11.80 -20.24
C ASP A 215 -10.74 -12.60 -21.55
N THR A 216 -9.76 -12.28 -22.40
CA THR A 216 -9.54 -12.97 -23.69
C THR A 216 -9.15 -14.45 -23.52
N ALA A 217 -8.40 -14.78 -22.45
CA ALA A 217 -8.07 -16.16 -22.11
C ALA A 217 -9.30 -16.98 -21.70
N THR A 218 -10.32 -16.33 -21.15
CA THR A 218 -11.54 -16.99 -20.68
C THR A 218 -12.51 -17.29 -21.82
N GLU A 219 -12.60 -16.41 -22.83
CA GLU A 219 -13.48 -16.61 -23.99
C GLU A 219 -12.97 -17.68 -24.97
N SER A 220 -11.64 -17.85 -25.10
CA SER A 220 -11.06 -18.85 -26.00
C SER A 220 -11.32 -20.31 -25.59
N GLY A 221 -11.88 -20.55 -24.40
CA GLY A 221 -12.25 -21.88 -23.90
C GLY A 221 -13.65 -22.38 -24.31
N LEU A 222 -14.45 -21.57 -25.03
CA LEU A 222 -15.87 -21.87 -25.28
C LEU A 222 -16.28 -21.95 -26.76
N VAL A 223 -15.35 -22.07 -27.71
CA VAL A 223 -15.74 -22.42 -29.09
C VAL A 223 -16.16 -23.90 -29.11
N PRO A 224 -17.44 -24.25 -29.31
CA PRO A 224 -17.80 -25.64 -29.54
C PRO A 224 -17.17 -26.04 -30.87
N VAL A 225 -16.28 -27.04 -30.84
CA VAL A 225 -15.82 -27.73 -32.03
C VAL A 225 -17.04 -28.46 -32.61
N THR A 226 -17.84 -27.76 -33.41
CA THR A 226 -18.79 -28.41 -34.30
C THR A 226 -17.95 -29.13 -35.34
N THR A 227 -17.74 -30.41 -35.08
CA THR A 227 -17.15 -31.36 -36.01
C THR A 227 -18.18 -31.62 -37.10
N THR A 228 -18.31 -30.70 -38.05
CA THR A 228 -19.12 -30.94 -39.26
C THR A 228 -18.15 -31.33 -40.35
N GLY A 229 -18.02 -32.64 -40.58
CA GLY A 229 -17.27 -33.20 -41.68
C GLY A 229 -17.81 -32.70 -43.02
N GLY A 230 -17.00 -31.95 -43.75
CA GLY A 230 -17.23 -31.63 -45.15
C GLY A 230 -16.70 -32.75 -46.03
N ALA A 231 -17.60 -33.61 -46.51
CA ALA A 231 -17.43 -34.24 -47.81
C ALA A 231 -17.73 -33.19 -48.88
N GLY A 232 -16.90 -33.12 -49.93
CA GLY A 232 -17.01 -32.12 -50.99
C GLY A 232 -18.24 -32.30 -51.87
N GLN A 233 -18.65 -31.21 -52.54
CA GLN A 233 -18.89 -31.15 -53.98
C GLN A 233 -19.38 -29.75 -54.38
N ASP A 234 -18.71 -29.23 -55.42
CA ASP A 234 -19.19 -28.53 -56.60
C ASP A 234 -20.20 -27.35 -56.55
N GLN A 235 -19.84 -26.39 -57.38
CA GLN A 235 -20.57 -25.21 -57.83
C GLN A 235 -21.92 -25.56 -58.48
N THR A 236 -22.93 -24.70 -58.28
CA THR A 236 -23.71 -23.99 -59.33
C THR A 236 -25.04 -23.44 -58.79
N GLY A 237 -25.48 -22.26 -59.27
CA GLY A 237 -26.89 -22.04 -59.61
C GLY A 237 -27.81 -21.26 -58.65
N THR A 238 -27.94 -19.96 -58.94
CA THR A 238 -29.02 -18.96 -58.72
C THR A 238 -30.51 -19.37 -58.46
N LEU A 239 -31.14 -18.63 -57.51
CA LEU A 239 -32.55 -18.14 -57.33
C LEU A 239 -33.70 -19.11 -56.89
N PRO A 240 -34.85 -18.63 -56.32
CA PRO A 240 -35.18 -17.51 -55.39
C PRO A 240 -36.06 -17.98 -54.16
N PRO A 241 -36.62 -17.10 -53.27
CA PRO A 241 -37.10 -17.52 -51.93
C PRO A 241 -38.57 -17.98 -51.88
N VAL A 242 -38.88 -18.91 -50.97
CA VAL A 242 -40.22 -19.44 -50.67
C VAL A 242 -40.64 -19.04 -49.24
N PRO A 243 -41.91 -18.61 -49.00
CA PRO A 243 -42.40 -18.06 -47.73
C PRO A 243 -42.78 -19.13 -46.67
N PRO A 244 -43.02 -18.74 -45.39
CA PRO A 244 -43.09 -19.67 -44.26
C PRO A 244 -44.47 -20.32 -44.08
N GLN A 245 -44.49 -21.58 -43.61
CA GLN A 245 -45.69 -22.23 -43.08
C GLN A 245 -45.58 -22.51 -41.55
N PRO A 246 -46.69 -22.39 -40.79
CA PRO A 246 -46.76 -22.45 -39.32
C PRO A 246 -47.05 -23.88 -38.77
N PRO A 247 -47.15 -24.08 -37.43
CA PRO A 247 -46.70 -25.30 -36.75
C PRO A 247 -47.72 -26.44 -36.72
N ARG A 248 -47.23 -27.69 -36.73
CA ARG A 248 -48.02 -28.88 -36.42
C ARG A 248 -47.83 -29.31 -34.97
N LEU A 249 -48.93 -29.18 -34.22
CA LEU A 249 -49.25 -29.96 -33.01
C LEU A 249 -49.37 -31.45 -33.37
N GLY A 250 -48.90 -32.34 -32.49
CA GLY A 250 -49.28 -33.75 -32.60
C GLY A 250 -48.46 -34.74 -31.77
N ALA A 251 -49.00 -35.04 -30.58
CA ALA A 251 -49.13 -36.39 -30.03
C ALA A 251 -47.87 -37.17 -29.58
N GLY A 252 -47.78 -37.32 -28.25
CA GLY A 252 -47.97 -38.63 -27.62
C GLY A 252 -46.72 -39.46 -27.33
N GLY A 253 -46.46 -39.72 -26.04
CA GLY A 253 -45.54 -40.80 -25.65
C GLY A 253 -44.87 -40.67 -24.28
N GLN A 254 -45.64 -40.78 -23.19
CA GLN A 254 -45.17 -41.37 -21.93
C GLN A 254 -45.96 -42.68 -21.75
N PRO A 255 -45.44 -43.74 -21.08
CA PRO A 255 -44.75 -43.64 -19.79
C PRO A 255 -43.56 -44.61 -19.58
N GLY A 256 -42.72 -44.30 -18.60
CA GLY A 256 -41.73 -45.24 -18.08
C GLY A 256 -41.15 -44.79 -16.73
N PRO A 257 -41.41 -45.49 -15.62
CA PRO A 257 -40.91 -45.12 -14.31
C PRO A 257 -39.52 -45.73 -14.07
N LYS A 258 -38.53 -44.92 -13.66
CA LYS A 258 -37.27 -45.43 -13.10
C LYS A 258 -37.04 -44.88 -11.70
N LYS A 259 -36.76 -45.83 -10.81
CA LYS A 259 -36.63 -45.76 -9.35
C LYS A 259 -35.43 -44.89 -8.89
N PRO A 260 -35.47 -44.34 -7.66
CA PRO A 260 -34.38 -43.54 -7.10
C PRO A 260 -33.26 -44.42 -6.51
N GLY A 261 -32.03 -44.15 -6.95
CA GLY A 261 -30.79 -44.75 -6.43
C GLY A 261 -30.29 -44.00 -5.20
N ARG A 262 -29.99 -44.78 -4.16
CA ARG A 262 -29.84 -44.42 -2.75
C ARG A 262 -28.42 -43.94 -2.42
N ARG A 263 -28.34 -42.92 -1.55
CA ARG A 263 -27.15 -42.44 -0.84
C ARG A 263 -26.41 -43.59 -0.14
N ARG A 264 -25.07 -43.52 -0.12
CA ARG A 264 -24.25 -44.00 1.00
C ARG A 264 -23.11 -43.01 1.27
N ALA A 265 -23.20 -42.39 2.44
CA ALA A 265 -22.07 -41.84 3.17
C ALA A 265 -21.26 -43.00 3.74
N ALA A 266 -19.94 -42.83 3.84
CA ALA A 266 -19.12 -43.49 4.83
C ALA A 266 -18.05 -42.50 5.27
N ALA A 267 -18.09 -42.19 6.57
CA ALA A 267 -17.22 -41.31 7.28
C ALA A 267 -16.07 -42.11 7.92
N LEU A 268 -14.93 -41.43 8.06
CA LEU A 268 -13.94 -41.52 9.15
C LEU A 268 -13.25 -42.86 9.43
N ILE A 269 -11.93 -42.86 9.23
CA ILE A 269 -10.97 -43.24 10.28
C ILE A 269 -9.85 -42.19 10.26
N GLY A 270 -9.61 -41.57 11.42
CA GLY A 270 -8.45 -40.74 11.68
C GLY A 270 -7.41 -41.48 12.53
N GLY A 271 -6.21 -40.92 12.58
CA GLY A 271 -5.32 -40.99 13.74
C GLY A 271 -4.03 -41.80 13.61
N ALA A 272 -2.91 -41.10 13.34
CA ALA A 272 -1.55 -41.28 13.89
C ALA A 272 -0.65 -40.18 13.27
N VAL A 273 -0.46 -39.02 13.92
CA VAL A 273 0.56 -38.69 14.95
C VAL A 273 2.01 -38.82 14.45
N ALA A 274 2.61 -37.64 14.26
CA ALA A 274 3.99 -37.23 14.55
C ALA A 274 5.13 -38.28 14.47
N VAL A 275 6.00 -38.17 13.46
CA VAL A 275 7.49 -38.13 13.52
C VAL A 275 8.02 -37.86 12.09
N VAL A 276 8.06 -36.60 11.62
CA VAL A 276 9.03 -36.12 10.59
C VAL A 276 9.30 -34.61 10.79
N LEU A 277 9.40 -34.16 12.05
CA LEU A 277 9.88 -32.80 12.42
C LEU A 277 11.19 -32.86 13.22
N LEU A 278 12.06 -33.81 12.85
CA LEU A 278 13.42 -33.96 13.40
C LEU A 278 14.45 -34.32 12.29
N ALA A 279 14.33 -33.68 11.13
CA ALA A 279 15.37 -33.67 10.11
C ALA A 279 15.25 -32.37 9.29
N GLY A 280 15.60 -31.23 9.89
CA GLY A 280 15.70 -29.97 9.12
C GLY A 280 15.46 -28.68 9.88
N GLY A 281 15.86 -28.57 11.14
CA GLY A 281 15.79 -27.29 11.85
C GLY A 281 16.80 -27.24 13.00
N GLY A 282 17.90 -26.53 12.80
CA GLY A 282 18.79 -26.14 13.90
C GLY A 282 20.21 -25.73 13.46
N ALA A 283 20.43 -24.42 13.41
CA ALA A 283 21.72 -23.70 13.46
C ALA A 283 22.55 -23.54 12.17
N ALA A 284 22.49 -22.32 11.60
CA ALA A 284 23.70 -21.61 11.15
C ALA A 284 23.42 -20.09 11.06
N VAL A 285 23.78 -19.37 12.12
CA VAL A 285 24.21 -17.98 12.04
C VAL A 285 25.64 -17.99 11.50
N GLY A 286 25.93 -17.17 10.49
CA GLY A 286 27.27 -16.67 10.21
C GLY A 286 28.03 -17.29 9.03
N ILE A 287 28.37 -16.40 8.08
CA ILE A 287 29.60 -16.35 7.27
C ILE A 287 29.83 -17.55 6.34
N TRP A 288 29.89 -17.30 5.01
CA TRP A 288 30.94 -17.74 4.08
C TRP A 288 30.50 -17.45 2.64
N ALA A 289 31.02 -16.36 2.09
CA ALA A 289 31.28 -16.23 0.66
C ALA A 289 32.78 -16.00 0.48
N ALA A 290 33.56 -17.04 0.76
CA ALA A 290 34.84 -17.25 0.11
C ALA A 290 34.77 -18.66 -0.50
N GLY A 291 34.56 -18.71 -1.80
CA GLY A 291 34.74 -19.93 -2.58
C GLY A 291 36.22 -20.12 -2.93
N PRO A 292 36.69 -21.36 -3.02
CA PRO A 292 38.08 -21.67 -3.34
C PRO A 292 38.30 -21.63 -4.86
N HIS A 293 39.40 -21.00 -5.28
CA HIS A 293 40.08 -21.35 -6.52
C HIS A 293 41.59 -21.28 -6.28
N ASP A 294 42.20 -22.45 -6.10
CA ASP A 294 43.60 -22.65 -6.41
C ASP A 294 43.75 -22.74 -7.93
N THR A 295 44.64 -21.92 -8.50
CA THR A 295 45.85 -22.43 -9.16
C THR A 295 46.78 -21.27 -9.57
N THR A 296 48.04 -21.40 -9.11
CA THR A 296 49.28 -20.88 -9.72
C THR A 296 49.74 -19.45 -9.43
N GLY A 297 50.52 -19.30 -8.35
CA GLY A 297 51.95 -19.00 -8.45
C GLY A 297 52.43 -17.54 -8.41
N LYS A 298 52.94 -17.09 -7.24
CA LYS A 298 54.37 -16.75 -6.99
C LYS A 298 54.54 -15.93 -5.69
N ASN A 299 55.34 -16.50 -4.79
CA ASN A 299 56.33 -15.89 -3.86
C ASN A 299 55.98 -14.59 -3.10
N THR A 300 55.95 -14.63 -1.76
CA THR A 300 57.10 -14.32 -0.85
C THR A 300 56.64 -14.07 0.60
N THR A 301 56.99 -14.99 1.50
CA THR A 301 57.52 -14.89 2.90
C THR A 301 56.90 -13.96 4.00
N PRO A 302 56.89 -14.36 5.30
CA PRO A 302 55.90 -13.94 6.31
C PRO A 302 56.43 -13.20 7.59
N ALA A 303 55.48 -12.90 8.50
CA ALA A 303 55.56 -12.78 9.98
C ALA A 303 55.77 -11.36 10.62
N PRO A 304 55.49 -11.17 11.94
CA PRO A 304 54.24 -11.36 12.69
C PRO A 304 53.86 -10.14 13.62
N ALA A 305 52.70 -10.22 14.31
CA ALA A 305 52.19 -9.32 15.39
C ALA A 305 52.89 -9.58 16.76
N PRO A 306 52.45 -9.08 17.96
CA PRO A 306 51.46 -8.05 18.37
C PRO A 306 51.98 -7.09 19.49
N THR A 307 51.18 -6.11 19.97
CA THR A 307 51.32 -5.61 21.37
C THR A 307 50.02 -5.10 22.00
N THR A 308 49.91 -5.42 23.29
CA THR A 308 48.86 -5.41 24.32
C THR A 308 48.47 -4.00 24.84
N PRO A 309 47.29 -3.81 25.50
CA PRO A 309 46.81 -2.52 26.02
C PRO A 309 47.33 -2.16 27.42
N VAL A 310 47.18 -0.89 27.81
CA VAL A 310 47.45 -0.34 29.16
C VAL A 310 46.19 0.36 29.69
N PRO A 311 45.76 0.13 30.95
CA PRO A 311 44.61 0.78 31.58
C PRO A 311 44.93 2.02 32.44
N ASP A 312 43.86 2.72 32.82
CA ASP A 312 43.68 3.91 33.70
C ASP A 312 44.60 4.07 34.92
N PRO A 313 44.67 5.30 35.48
CA PRO A 313 44.02 5.49 36.78
C PRO A 313 43.23 6.81 36.97
N THR A 314 42.00 6.61 37.45
CA THR A 314 41.33 7.25 38.60
C THR A 314 41.92 8.57 39.14
N THR A 315 41.07 9.60 39.26
CA THR A 315 41.27 10.68 40.25
C THR A 315 39.94 11.00 40.94
N THR A 316 40.05 11.01 42.26
CA THR A 316 39.02 11.08 43.29
C THR A 316 38.58 12.51 43.58
N GLU A 317 37.31 12.62 43.97
CA GLU A 317 36.59 13.68 44.71
C GLU A 317 37.42 14.44 45.78
N PRO A 318 36.99 15.66 46.16
CA PRO A 318 36.18 15.74 47.39
C PRO A 318 35.03 16.79 47.39
N ALA A 319 33.93 16.38 48.02
CA ALA A 319 32.79 17.18 48.47
C ALA A 319 33.13 18.25 49.54
N THR A 320 32.24 19.24 49.73
CA THR A 320 31.61 19.62 51.03
C THR A 320 30.59 20.77 50.82
N PRO A 321 29.49 20.84 51.61
CA PRO A 321 28.26 21.59 51.29
C PRO A 321 28.04 22.84 52.16
N THR A 322 27.04 23.68 51.83
CA THR A 322 26.38 24.56 52.82
C THR A 322 24.95 24.96 52.38
N PRO A 323 23.93 24.93 53.27
CA PRO A 323 22.53 25.28 53.00
C PRO A 323 22.14 26.69 53.50
N SER A 324 21.09 27.29 52.93
CA SER A 324 20.31 28.44 53.45
C SER A 324 19.36 28.93 52.33
N THR A 325 18.12 29.41 52.48
CA THR A 325 17.15 29.68 53.56
C THR A 325 15.85 30.11 52.84
N ALA A 326 14.68 29.61 53.24
CA ALA A 326 13.37 30.22 52.94
C ALA A 326 13.00 31.23 54.04
N PRO A 327 12.24 32.31 53.77
CA PRO A 327 10.86 32.42 54.33
C PRO A 327 9.93 33.35 53.47
N PRO A 328 8.75 33.83 53.94
CA PRO A 328 7.45 33.16 53.89
C PRO A 328 6.33 33.95 53.16
N THR A 329 5.19 33.25 53.05
CA THR A 329 3.78 33.54 52.73
C THR A 329 3.25 34.99 52.80
N THR A 330 2.41 35.36 51.80
CA THR A 330 1.31 36.34 51.92
C THR A 330 0.06 35.81 51.18
N ALA A 331 -1.03 35.61 51.90
CA ALA A 331 -2.42 35.48 51.40
C ALA A 331 -3.03 36.89 51.23
N GLU A 332 -3.83 37.22 50.22
CA GLU A 332 -5.30 37.03 50.01
C GLU A 332 -5.70 38.04 48.87
N PRO A 333 -6.94 38.12 48.31
CA PRO A 333 -8.11 37.24 48.37
C PRO A 333 -8.73 36.89 46.98
N SER A 334 -9.77 36.05 47.07
CA SER A 334 -10.64 35.45 46.07
C SER A 334 -11.23 36.33 44.97
N THR A 335 -11.24 35.80 43.75
CA THR A 335 -12.33 36.01 42.77
C THR A 335 -12.82 34.66 42.26
N THR A 336 -14.06 34.33 42.64
CA THR A 336 -14.87 33.20 42.17
C THR A 336 -15.02 33.20 40.65
N ASN A 337 -14.39 32.23 39.99
CA ASN A 337 -14.82 31.76 38.68
C ASN A 337 -15.25 30.30 38.85
N THR A 338 -16.54 30.05 38.61
CA THR A 338 -17.14 28.73 38.50
C THR A 338 -16.46 27.96 37.38
N SER A 339 -15.50 27.09 37.74
CA SER A 339 -14.96 26.10 36.82
C SER A 339 -15.88 24.89 36.84
N ASP A 340 -16.47 24.58 35.69
CA ASP A 340 -17.00 23.26 35.41
C ASP A 340 -15.92 22.19 35.72
N PRO A 341 -16.30 21.02 36.24
CA PRO A 341 -15.35 19.96 36.55
C PRO A 341 -14.66 19.49 35.26
N PRO A 342 -13.33 19.29 35.27
CA PRO A 342 -12.60 18.81 34.10
C PRO A 342 -13.17 17.45 33.69
N ALA A 343 -13.60 17.37 32.43
CA ALA A 343 -14.00 16.12 31.81
C ALA A 343 -12.87 15.09 32.01
N ALA A 344 -13.26 13.90 32.51
CA ALA A 344 -12.34 12.79 32.71
C ALA A 344 -11.52 12.54 31.44
N PRO A 345 -10.21 12.25 31.55
CA PRO A 345 -9.39 11.96 30.38
C PRO A 345 -9.97 10.77 29.63
N PRO A 346 -10.21 10.86 28.30
CA PRO A 346 -10.62 9.71 27.54
C PRO A 346 -9.52 8.64 27.59
N ALA A 347 -9.95 7.40 27.77
CA ALA A 347 -9.11 6.23 27.86
C ALA A 347 -8.17 6.14 26.65
N ALA A 348 -6.95 5.64 26.92
CA ALA A 348 -5.85 5.53 25.97
C ALA A 348 -6.17 4.57 24.81
N GLY A 349 -6.81 5.10 23.77
CA GLY A 349 -6.62 4.68 22.38
C GLY A 349 -5.71 5.71 21.72
N ALA A 350 -4.61 5.30 21.10
CA ALA A 350 -3.68 6.22 20.45
C ALA A 350 -4.42 7.06 19.41
N GLN A 351 -4.58 8.35 19.68
CA GLN A 351 -5.14 9.32 18.74
C GLN A 351 -4.02 9.77 17.81
N SER A 352 -4.27 9.74 16.51
CA SER A 352 -3.35 10.26 15.50
C SER A 352 -4.08 11.32 14.68
N LEU A 353 -3.37 12.33 14.19
CA LEU A 353 -3.97 13.25 13.22
C LEU A 353 -4.14 12.51 11.90
N VAL A 354 -5.21 12.80 11.16
CA VAL A 354 -5.39 12.26 9.80
C VAL A 354 -4.21 12.66 8.89
N THR A 355 -3.59 13.81 9.16
CA THR A 355 -2.40 14.31 8.46
C THR A 355 -1.13 13.50 8.71
N ASP A 356 -1.06 12.74 9.80
CA ASP A 356 0.08 11.89 10.13
C ASP A 356 0.06 10.58 9.32
N LEU A 357 -1.09 10.24 8.73
CA LEU A 357 -1.22 9.10 7.84
C LEU A 357 -0.70 9.43 6.44
N PRO A 358 -0.01 8.48 5.77
CA PRO A 358 0.32 8.64 4.36
C PRO A 358 -0.97 8.68 3.53
N ALA A 359 -1.23 9.80 2.86
CA ALA A 359 -2.35 9.92 1.94
C ALA A 359 -2.13 9.02 0.71
N PHE A 360 -3.14 8.18 0.43
CA PHE A 360 -3.17 7.32 -0.75
C PHE A 360 -3.29 8.17 -2.03
N GLU A 361 -4.20 9.14 -2.00
CA GLU A 361 -4.41 10.17 -3.02
C GLU A 361 -4.63 11.50 -2.28
N ASP A 362 -4.05 12.59 -2.76
CA ASP A 362 -4.18 13.91 -2.15
C ASP A 362 -4.20 14.94 -3.27
N ASP A 363 -5.39 15.46 -3.56
CA ASP A 363 -5.61 16.47 -4.59
C ASP A 363 -5.40 17.90 -4.06
N GLY A 364 -4.72 18.04 -2.92
CA GLY A 364 -4.01 19.29 -2.59
C GLY A 364 -4.52 20.04 -1.38
N TYR A 365 -5.05 19.38 -0.35
CA TYR A 365 -5.32 20.08 0.92
C TYR A 365 -4.04 20.72 1.46
N LEU A 366 -4.15 21.96 1.94
CA LEU A 366 -3.08 22.67 2.62
C LEU A 366 -3.20 22.46 4.12
N SER A 367 -2.18 21.87 4.74
CA SER A 367 -2.11 21.76 6.19
C SER A 367 -1.63 23.07 6.83
N GLY A 368 -2.30 23.51 7.87
CA GLY A 368 -1.90 24.68 8.67
C GLY A 368 -3.01 25.21 9.56
N PRO A 369 -2.69 26.17 10.45
CA PRO A 369 -3.67 26.73 11.37
C PRO A 369 -4.75 27.50 10.62
N GLN A 370 -5.99 27.39 11.08
CA GLN A 370 -7.16 28.09 10.50
C GLN A 370 -8.03 28.72 11.58
N THR A 371 -8.65 29.86 11.25
CA THR A 371 -9.59 30.54 12.13
C THR A 371 -11.00 30.42 11.57
N VAL A 372 -11.93 29.90 12.38
CA VAL A 372 -13.34 29.76 12.05
C VAL A 372 -14.18 30.34 13.18
N ASN A 373 -14.99 31.35 12.85
CA ASN A 373 -15.81 32.11 13.78
C ASN A 373 -15.01 32.61 15.00
N LEU A 374 -13.89 33.28 14.73
CA LEU A 374 -12.95 33.85 15.70
C LEU A 374 -12.26 32.82 16.62
N ARG A 375 -12.36 31.53 16.29
CA ARG A 375 -11.67 30.46 17.00
C ARG A 375 -10.58 29.85 16.13
N GLU A 376 -9.37 29.85 16.65
CA GLU A 376 -8.22 29.25 15.98
C GLU A 376 -8.15 27.74 16.24
N TYR A 377 -7.76 27.00 15.20
CA TYR A 377 -7.49 25.58 15.19
C TYR A 377 -6.08 25.38 14.64
N SER A 378 -5.19 24.78 15.43
CA SER A 378 -3.77 24.59 15.08
C SER A 378 -3.57 23.64 13.90
N ASP A 379 -4.41 22.60 13.84
CA ASP A 379 -4.26 21.49 12.91
C ASP A 379 -5.47 21.44 11.99
N ALA A 380 -5.36 22.03 10.80
CA ALA A 380 -6.45 22.02 9.83
C ALA A 380 -5.98 21.68 8.43
N LEU A 381 -6.89 21.09 7.66
CA LEU A 381 -6.76 20.80 6.23
C LEU A 381 -7.65 21.77 5.48
N ARG A 382 -7.05 22.78 4.85
CA ARG A 382 -7.74 23.82 4.08
C ARG A 382 -7.74 23.48 2.60
N VAL A 383 -8.85 23.75 1.92
CA VAL A 383 -8.92 23.75 0.45
C VAL A 383 -7.91 24.78 -0.11
N PRO A 384 -7.07 24.42 -1.10
CA PRO A 384 -6.16 25.38 -1.74
C PRO A 384 -6.96 26.41 -2.54
N ASP A 385 -6.38 27.61 -2.73
CA ASP A 385 -6.92 28.61 -3.66
C ASP A 385 -6.78 28.07 -5.10
N SER A 386 -7.78 27.30 -5.56
CA SER A 386 -7.74 26.57 -6.82
C SER A 386 -8.92 26.94 -7.72
N LEU A 387 -8.78 26.63 -9.01
CA LEU A 387 -9.85 26.82 -10.00
C LEU A 387 -10.88 25.66 -9.98
N SER A 388 -10.61 24.56 -9.27
CA SER A 388 -11.58 23.47 -9.11
C SER A 388 -12.46 23.73 -7.90
N CYS A 389 -13.77 23.51 -8.06
CA CYS A 389 -14.71 23.58 -6.94
C CYS A 389 -14.49 22.44 -5.94
N GLU A 390 -13.92 21.32 -6.37
CA GLU A 390 -13.81 20.12 -5.57
C GLU A 390 -12.35 19.89 -5.16
N THR A 391 -12.14 19.54 -3.90
CA THR A 391 -10.87 19.04 -3.37
C THR A 391 -11.11 17.70 -2.67
N VAL A 392 -10.26 16.73 -2.97
CA VAL A 392 -10.41 15.35 -2.50
C VAL A 392 -9.09 14.86 -1.91
N ALA A 393 -9.15 14.13 -0.80
CA ALA A 393 -8.03 13.35 -0.32
C ALA A 393 -8.51 12.03 0.27
N THR A 394 -7.74 10.97 -0.01
CA THR A 394 -8.03 9.60 0.38
C THR A 394 -6.90 9.06 1.24
N TRP A 395 -7.25 8.48 2.39
CA TRP A 395 -6.32 7.82 3.29
C TRP A 395 -6.62 6.33 3.39
N GLN A 396 -5.55 5.53 3.41
CA GLN A 396 -5.64 4.11 3.67
C GLN A 396 -5.56 3.86 5.17
N LEU A 397 -6.56 3.16 5.71
CA LEU A 397 -6.70 2.90 7.15
C LEU A 397 -6.37 1.46 7.53
N ASP A 398 -6.30 0.56 6.54
CA ASP A 398 -5.99 -0.86 6.73
C ASP A 398 -6.83 -1.54 7.83
N ARG A 399 -8.07 -1.07 8.04
CA ARG A 399 -9.01 -1.57 9.06
C ARG A 399 -8.49 -1.44 10.49
N THR A 400 -7.55 -0.52 10.73
CA THR A 400 -6.85 -0.36 12.01
C THR A 400 -7.59 0.57 12.98
N TYR A 401 -8.42 1.48 12.46
CA TYR A 401 -9.06 2.55 13.22
C TYR A 401 -10.56 2.32 13.33
N THR A 402 -11.18 2.89 14.36
CA THR A 402 -12.61 2.74 14.66
C THR A 402 -13.36 4.07 14.63
N THR A 403 -12.69 5.19 14.95
CA THR A 403 -13.36 6.48 15.03
C THR A 403 -12.57 7.57 14.31
N LEU A 404 -13.25 8.40 13.52
CA LEU A 404 -12.78 9.67 13.01
C LEU A 404 -13.54 10.80 13.72
N VAL A 405 -12.81 11.76 14.29
CA VAL A 405 -13.35 12.98 14.88
C VAL A 405 -12.75 14.17 14.16
N THR A 406 -13.59 15.07 13.67
CA THR A 406 -13.15 16.32 13.05
C THR A 406 -14.14 17.42 13.39
N HIS A 407 -13.72 18.67 13.28
CA HIS A 407 -14.65 19.78 13.09
C HIS A 407 -14.57 20.25 11.64
N LEU A 408 -15.58 20.98 11.21
CA LEU A 408 -15.68 21.49 9.84
C LEU A 408 -16.25 22.91 9.87
N GLY A 409 -15.76 23.74 8.96
CA GLY A 409 -16.17 25.14 8.88
C GLY A 409 -15.57 25.88 7.71
N ILE A 410 -16.10 27.07 7.46
CA ILE A 410 -15.57 28.03 6.51
C ILE A 410 -14.75 29.06 7.28
N THR A 411 -13.55 29.36 6.82
CA THR A 411 -12.61 30.23 7.52
C THR A 411 -12.99 31.70 7.41
N ASP A 412 -12.57 32.49 8.40
CA ASP A 412 -12.99 33.89 8.56
C ASP A 412 -12.46 34.83 7.45
N ASP A 413 -11.47 34.40 6.68
CA ASP A 413 -10.95 35.11 5.50
C ASP A 413 -11.79 34.89 4.23
N SER A 414 -12.87 34.10 4.32
CA SER A 414 -13.78 33.83 3.21
C SER A 414 -14.80 34.96 2.96
N PRO A 415 -15.28 35.16 1.72
CA PRO A 415 -16.40 36.04 1.43
C PRO A 415 -17.67 35.67 2.23
N THR A 416 -18.45 36.65 2.68
CA THR A 416 -19.60 36.41 3.57
C THR A 416 -20.74 35.56 3.00
N TYR A 417 -20.81 35.40 1.67
CA TYR A 417 -21.79 34.57 0.97
C TYR A 417 -21.33 33.12 0.76
N SER A 418 -20.09 32.80 1.15
CA SER A 418 -19.46 31.51 0.91
C SER A 418 -20.12 30.37 1.65
N ALA A 419 -20.19 29.23 0.97
CA ALA A 419 -20.65 27.96 1.49
C ALA A 419 -19.81 26.82 0.92
N ALA A 420 -19.71 25.72 1.68
CA ALA A 420 -19.07 24.51 1.18
C ALA A 420 -19.75 23.25 1.68
N ASP A 421 -19.77 22.22 0.84
CA ASP A 421 -20.24 20.88 1.19
C ASP A 421 -19.05 20.01 1.59
N PHE A 422 -19.14 19.47 2.80
CA PHE A 422 -18.19 18.54 3.39
C PHE A 422 -18.74 17.14 3.29
N THR A 423 -18.03 16.23 2.63
CA THR A 423 -18.44 14.84 2.47
C THR A 423 -17.32 13.92 2.98
N ILE A 424 -17.70 12.90 3.75
CA ILE A 424 -16.81 11.81 4.16
C ILE A 424 -17.36 10.52 3.58
N THR A 425 -16.57 9.84 2.77
CA THR A 425 -16.89 8.50 2.27
C THR A 425 -16.00 7.44 2.91
N ILE A 426 -16.59 6.28 3.19
CA ILE A 426 -15.95 5.12 3.80
C ILE A 426 -16.08 3.97 2.81
N ASP A 427 -14.94 3.46 2.30
CA ASP A 427 -14.90 2.43 1.27
C ASP A 427 -15.85 2.72 0.07
N GLY A 428 -15.88 3.99 -0.36
CA GLY A 428 -16.70 4.47 -1.49
C GLY A 428 -18.17 4.74 -1.17
N LYS A 429 -18.61 4.63 0.10
CA LYS A 429 -19.99 4.95 0.52
C LYS A 429 -20.01 6.20 1.37
N THR A 430 -20.90 7.14 1.06
CA THR A 430 -21.10 8.34 1.88
C THR A 430 -21.52 7.98 3.30
N GLY A 431 -20.64 8.27 4.26
CA GLY A 431 -20.90 8.09 5.70
C GLY A 431 -21.33 9.39 6.38
N PHE A 432 -20.95 10.54 5.83
CA PHE A 432 -21.30 11.86 6.36
C PHE A 432 -21.34 12.90 5.23
N GLN A 433 -22.29 13.84 5.30
CA GLN A 433 -22.35 14.99 4.41
C GLN A 433 -22.94 16.20 5.14
N ARG A 434 -22.34 17.38 4.98
CA ARG A 434 -22.79 18.61 5.63
C ARG A 434 -22.39 19.88 4.88
N THR A 435 -23.32 20.81 4.71
CA THR A 435 -23.04 22.15 4.19
C THR A 435 -22.75 23.12 5.33
N MET A 436 -21.68 23.90 5.22
CA MET A 436 -21.35 25.00 6.14
C MET A 436 -21.35 26.35 5.44
N LYS A 437 -21.61 27.42 6.21
CA LYS A 437 -21.57 28.82 5.76
C LYS A 437 -20.63 29.65 6.62
N VAL A 438 -20.14 30.76 6.06
CA VAL A 438 -19.34 31.74 6.82
C VAL A 438 -20.11 32.28 8.02
N GLY A 439 -19.41 32.47 9.14
CA GLY A 439 -19.98 32.95 10.40
C GLY A 439 -20.69 31.88 11.24
N GLN A 440 -20.80 30.64 10.74
CA GLN A 440 -21.23 29.52 11.57
C GLN A 440 -20.09 29.04 12.46
N THR A 441 -20.40 28.70 13.71
CA THR A 441 -19.46 27.99 14.58
C THR A 441 -19.10 26.65 13.95
N ALA A 442 -17.82 26.28 14.01
CA ALA A 442 -17.35 25.00 13.51
C ALA A 442 -18.18 23.83 14.09
N GLU A 443 -18.66 22.95 13.22
CA GLU A 443 -19.49 21.82 13.61
C GLU A 443 -18.60 20.60 13.87
N LYS A 444 -18.83 19.89 14.98
CA LYS A 444 -18.11 18.65 15.29
C LYS A 444 -18.79 17.46 14.62
N ALA A 445 -18.02 16.65 13.90
CA ALA A 445 -18.44 15.37 13.37
C ALA A 445 -17.67 14.23 14.06
N THR A 446 -18.37 13.12 14.35
CA THR A 446 -17.78 11.89 14.89
C THR A 446 -18.35 10.73 14.10
N ILE A 447 -17.48 10.00 13.41
CA ILE A 447 -17.82 9.01 12.40
C ILE A 447 -17.23 7.66 12.81
N ASP A 448 -18.07 6.63 12.81
CA ASP A 448 -17.63 5.25 12.97
C ASP A 448 -16.99 4.77 11.66
N ILE A 449 -15.71 4.44 11.72
CA ILE A 449 -14.89 3.94 10.62
C ILE A 449 -14.39 2.51 10.92
N THR A 450 -15.05 1.80 11.83
CA THR A 450 -14.68 0.44 12.23
C THR A 450 -14.64 -0.50 11.01
N GLY A 451 -13.47 -1.09 10.78
CA GLY A 451 -13.26 -2.03 9.67
C GLY A 451 -13.12 -1.38 8.29
N ALA A 452 -13.07 -0.04 8.23
CA ALA A 452 -12.85 0.69 6.98
C ALA A 452 -11.46 0.42 6.41
N PHE A 453 -11.38 0.16 5.10
CA PHE A 453 -10.09 0.04 4.41
C PHE A 453 -9.57 1.41 3.97
N ARG A 454 -10.45 2.30 3.51
CA ARG A 454 -10.16 3.66 3.07
C ARG A 454 -11.20 4.65 3.55
N ILE A 455 -10.76 5.88 3.78
CA ILE A 455 -11.64 7.04 3.94
C ILE A 455 -11.27 8.10 2.90
N THR A 456 -12.26 8.83 2.42
CA THR A 456 -12.06 9.98 1.53
C THR A 456 -12.79 11.18 2.10
N LEU A 457 -12.06 12.28 2.25
CA LEU A 457 -12.60 13.60 2.58
C LEU A 457 -12.74 14.38 1.27
N THR A 458 -13.94 14.87 1.03
CA THR A 458 -14.27 15.69 -0.15
C THR A 458 -14.86 17.01 0.31
N THR A 459 -14.39 18.10 -0.27
CA THR A 459 -14.93 19.43 -0.04
C THR A 459 -15.29 20.08 -1.36
N ASP A 460 -16.54 20.50 -1.50
CA ASP A 460 -17.04 21.28 -2.64
C ASP A 460 -17.24 22.73 -2.21
N THR A 461 -16.48 23.65 -2.80
CA THR A 461 -16.49 25.10 -2.54
C THR A 461 -16.99 25.90 -3.75
N CYS A 462 -17.87 25.34 -4.59
CA CYS A 462 -18.41 26.03 -5.78
C CYS A 462 -19.13 27.35 -5.46
N ASP A 463 -19.68 27.50 -4.26
CA ASP A 463 -20.27 28.76 -3.77
C ASP A 463 -19.22 29.77 -3.26
N GLY A 464 -17.94 29.47 -3.48
CA GLY A 464 -16.77 30.22 -3.04
C GLY A 464 -16.46 30.01 -1.56
N GLY A 465 -15.23 30.33 -1.16
CA GLY A 465 -14.78 30.34 0.22
C GLY A 465 -13.73 29.30 0.55
N ASN A 466 -13.05 29.53 1.66
CA ASN A 466 -11.96 28.72 2.17
C ASN A 466 -12.52 27.75 3.21
N ALA A 467 -12.80 26.54 2.75
CA ALA A 467 -13.31 25.48 3.61
C ALA A 467 -12.17 24.72 4.28
N ALA A 468 -12.37 24.29 5.53
CA ALA A 468 -11.38 23.56 6.29
C ALA A 468 -11.96 22.42 7.13
N TRP A 469 -11.25 21.29 7.14
CA TRP A 469 -11.39 20.24 8.16
C TRP A 469 -10.48 20.58 9.32
N LEU A 470 -11.02 20.70 10.53
CA LEU A 470 -10.34 21.24 11.71
C LEU A 470 -10.12 20.15 12.75
N ASN A 471 -8.89 20.00 13.22
CA ASN A 471 -8.41 18.96 14.12
C ASN A 471 -8.90 17.55 13.74
N PRO A 472 -8.71 17.09 12.49
CA PRO A 472 -9.12 15.75 12.09
C PRO A 472 -8.22 14.71 12.77
N THR A 473 -8.82 13.91 13.66
CA THR A 473 -8.15 12.90 14.49
C THR A 473 -8.82 11.55 14.31
N ILE A 474 -8.02 10.49 14.34
CA ILE A 474 -8.47 9.10 14.26
C ILE A 474 -8.00 8.33 15.49
N SER A 475 -8.81 7.37 15.94
CA SER A 475 -8.48 6.50 17.07
C SER A 475 -8.83 5.05 16.80
N LYS A 476 -8.15 4.15 17.52
CA LYS A 476 -8.41 2.70 17.52
C LYS A 476 -9.49 2.31 18.50
#